data_AF-A0A3A0AP34-F1
#
_entry.id   AF-A0A3A0AP34-F1
#
_cell.length_a   1.000
_cell.length_b   1.000
_cell.length_c   1.000
_cell.angle_alpha   90.00
_cell.angle_beta   90.00
_cell.angle_gamma   90.00
#
_symmetry.space_group_name_H-M   'P 1'
#
loop_
_entity.id
_entity.type
_entity.pdbx_description
1 polymer ?
#
loop_
_entity_poly.entity_id
_entity_poly.type
_entity_poly.pdbx_seq_one_letter_code
_entity_poly.pdbx_strand_id
1 'polypeptide(L)'
;MSDQFDLYEYLRPLLRWWWLLVAATLVAVLASFIYVTSQPPLYMARATLMVGSSTQDRNPSGGEFYLTNQLAETYADIANRAPVRIAAMEALGMEWLPYFTVSHVPNRPMIQLSVYDEDPDRAFVVAEELVRQIILLGPEEEQARQDFVDQQLAKLQASITETEQAIIDRENELLTIDSARGLADKQVEIRALQEKLTTMQRNYADLMATTQRGAVNAVRVLEPVARPNEPISSELAKNLAVAAVLGFVLAAGGAYLLEFVDKTFRDAEQLKEVLDVPLLGSVPAMSTTKEGGEDKLIMMHNDPTTAVEAYRMVRTNLQFSAVDHSLRLLLITSAEVKDGKSLTAANLSIALASAGKKVVLMDADLHRPAQQRLFKLYNHMGVTTALLAGDANLDQLLQPTIVPGLSVLTSGPLPPNPAELLGTRRMNDLLAKLQEIADIVVIDSPPLTAVVDSLILGTQVDGILLVVRAQKTRRDLAKRALDALRQVQTRVIGAVFNGVPTPQIDFYNRKYGYYQTAYGQRARQGTTNRRAGAGMPDVILSADYDLVDRSAASAGTGDWVASKVTPEQPAGNGTPSTGVETPDKETGSHPNANGVVRPLIRRRTGFPYK
;
A
#
# COMPACT_ATOMS: atom_id res chain seq x y z
N MET A 1 9.35 -11.62 -33.52
CA MET A 1 8.66 -10.77 -32.53
C MET A 1 8.59 -11.56 -31.25
N SER A 2 9.10 -11.01 -30.16
CA SER A 2 9.12 -11.65 -28.84
C SER A 2 8.97 -10.55 -27.82
N ASP A 3 7.73 -10.23 -27.45
CA ASP A 3 7.45 -9.33 -26.35
C ASP A 3 7.94 -10.00 -25.07
N GLN A 4 9.13 -9.59 -24.62
CA GLN A 4 9.53 -9.82 -23.25
C GLN A 4 8.62 -8.93 -22.41
N PHE A 5 7.62 -9.54 -21.77
CA PHE A 5 6.73 -8.88 -20.83
C PHE A 5 7.58 -8.28 -19.71
N ASP A 6 7.87 -6.99 -19.80
CA ASP A 6 8.75 -6.30 -18.87
C ASP A 6 8.01 -6.08 -17.55
N LEU A 7 8.02 -7.12 -16.71
CA LEU A 7 7.32 -7.18 -15.43
C LEU A 7 7.70 -6.00 -14.50
N TYR A 8 8.86 -5.40 -14.74
CA TYR A 8 9.33 -4.21 -14.05
C TYR A 8 8.43 -2.98 -14.30
N GLU A 9 7.85 -2.83 -15.50
CA GLU A 9 6.97 -1.71 -15.82
C GLU A 9 5.66 -1.77 -15.03
N TYR A 10 5.07 -2.97 -14.87
CA TYR A 10 3.86 -3.20 -14.08
C TYR A 10 4.09 -3.10 -12.56
N LEU A 11 5.31 -3.37 -12.08
CA LEU A 11 5.67 -3.26 -10.66
C LEU A 11 6.11 -1.84 -10.26
N ARG A 12 6.57 -1.01 -11.21
CA ARG A 12 7.07 0.36 -10.98
C ARG A 12 6.09 1.28 -10.23
N PRO A 13 4.77 1.31 -10.50
CA PRO A 13 3.83 2.15 -9.75
C PRO A 13 3.72 1.71 -8.29
N LEU A 14 3.63 0.39 -8.06
CA LEU A 14 3.52 -0.21 -6.72
C LEU A 14 4.80 0.01 -5.90
N LEU A 15 5.97 -0.07 -6.53
CA LEU A 15 7.26 0.23 -5.91
C LEU A 15 7.42 1.72 -5.57
N ARG A 16 6.88 2.64 -6.37
CA ARG A 16 6.91 4.08 -6.07
C ARG A 16 6.02 4.45 -4.89
N TRP A 17 4.83 3.88 -4.83
CA TRP A 17 3.82 4.16 -3.80
C TRP A 17 3.74 3.07 -2.72
N TRP A 18 4.85 2.33 -2.48
CA TRP A 18 4.90 1.22 -1.53
C TRP A 18 4.43 1.59 -0.12
N TRP A 19 4.75 2.82 0.31
CA TRP A 19 4.36 3.38 1.60
C TRP A 19 2.83 3.55 1.71
N LEU A 20 2.14 3.80 0.59
CA LEU A 20 0.68 3.92 0.51
C LEU A 20 0.04 2.54 0.66
N LEU A 21 0.61 1.50 0.03
CA LEU A 21 0.19 0.10 0.22
C LEU A 21 0.26 -0.29 1.70
N VAL A 22 1.39 -0.01 2.36
CA VAL A 22 1.59 -0.31 3.79
C VAL A 22 0.64 0.51 4.67
N ALA A 23 0.56 1.83 4.47
CA ALA A 23 -0.27 2.70 5.30
C ALA A 23 -1.77 2.36 5.20
N ALA A 24 -2.30 2.16 4.00
CA ALA A 24 -3.70 1.80 3.80
C ALA A 24 -4.03 0.41 4.35
N THR A 25 -3.13 -0.56 4.20
CA THR A 25 -3.28 -1.91 4.79
C THR A 25 -3.31 -1.82 6.32
N LEU A 26 -2.40 -1.06 6.93
CA LEU A 26 -2.37 -0.86 8.38
C LEU A 26 -3.62 -0.14 8.90
N VAL A 27 -4.12 0.87 8.19
CA VAL A 27 -5.37 1.57 8.55
C VAL A 27 -6.58 0.63 8.46
N ALA A 28 -6.66 -0.21 7.41
CA ALA A 28 -7.74 -1.18 7.27
C ALA A 28 -7.71 -2.26 8.37
N VAL A 29 -6.52 -2.78 8.69
CA VAL A 29 -6.31 -3.75 9.79
C VAL A 29 -6.64 -3.13 11.15
N LEU A 30 -6.21 -1.90 11.42
CA LEU A 30 -6.50 -1.20 12.67
C LEU A 30 -8.00 -0.90 12.82
N ALA A 31 -8.66 -0.43 11.76
CA ALA A 31 -10.11 -0.22 11.76
C ALA A 31 -10.88 -1.53 11.98
N SER A 32 -10.45 -2.63 11.35
CA SER A 32 -11.04 -3.96 11.57
C SER A 32 -10.78 -4.48 12.99
N PHE A 33 -9.60 -4.25 13.55
CA PHE A 33 -9.28 -4.63 14.93
C PHE A 33 -10.16 -3.87 15.93
N ILE A 34 -10.29 -2.55 15.78
CA ILE A 34 -11.17 -1.72 16.60
C ILE A 34 -12.63 -2.18 16.46
N TYR A 35 -13.10 -2.42 15.23
CA TYR A 35 -14.47 -2.89 14.97
C TYR A 35 -14.76 -4.23 15.66
N VAL A 36 -13.89 -5.23 15.50
CA VAL A 36 -14.07 -6.57 16.09
C VAL A 36 -13.93 -6.55 17.61
N THR A 37 -13.01 -5.76 18.16
CA THR A 37 -12.84 -5.62 19.64
C THR A 37 -13.88 -4.73 20.30
N SER A 38 -14.66 -3.95 19.54
CA SER A 38 -15.80 -3.16 20.03
C SER A 38 -17.13 -3.92 20.01
N GLN A 39 -17.16 -5.14 19.46
CA GLN A 39 -18.34 -6.01 19.56
C GLN A 39 -18.36 -6.71 20.93
N PRO A 40 -19.53 -6.84 21.59
CA PRO A 40 -19.62 -7.59 22.84
C PRO A 40 -19.28 -9.07 22.60
N PRO A 41 -18.54 -9.73 23.52
CA PRO A 41 -18.30 -11.16 23.46
C PRO A 41 -19.62 -11.93 23.55
N LEU A 42 -19.83 -12.91 22.66
CA LEU A 42 -21.02 -13.77 22.67
C LEU A 42 -20.65 -15.13 23.28
N TYR A 43 -21.28 -15.49 24.39
CA TYR A 43 -21.10 -16.76 25.09
C TYR A 43 -22.19 -17.77 24.69
N MET A 44 -21.89 -19.06 24.84
CA MET A 44 -22.81 -20.15 24.54
C MET A 44 -22.87 -21.16 25.68
N ALA A 45 -23.95 -21.15 26.45
CA ALA A 45 -24.26 -22.25 27.37
C ALA A 45 -24.87 -23.41 26.58
N ARG A 46 -24.46 -24.65 26.90
CA ARG A 46 -24.89 -25.86 26.20
C ARG A 46 -25.22 -26.97 27.20
N ALA A 47 -26.24 -27.76 26.88
CA ALA A 47 -26.54 -29.02 27.53
C ALA A 47 -26.96 -30.07 26.49
N THR A 48 -26.70 -31.33 26.80
CA THR A 48 -27.13 -32.47 25.99
C THR A 48 -28.06 -33.35 26.83
N LEU A 49 -29.28 -33.56 26.36
CA LEU A 49 -30.28 -34.43 26.98
C LEU A 49 -30.43 -35.69 26.13
N MET A 50 -30.67 -36.83 26.77
CA MET A 50 -30.95 -38.13 26.18
C MET A 50 -32.45 -38.41 26.23
N VAL A 51 -32.96 -39.13 25.22
CA VAL A 51 -34.38 -39.50 25.10
C VAL A 51 -34.52 -41.02 25.08
N GLY A 52 -35.19 -41.57 26.09
CA GLY A 52 -35.37 -43.00 26.30
C GLY A 52 -34.24 -43.69 27.09
N SER A 53 -34.40 -45.00 27.30
CA SER A 53 -33.57 -45.82 28.21
C SER A 53 -32.43 -46.59 27.51
N SER A 54 -32.13 -46.31 26.24
CA SER A 54 -31.26 -47.15 25.37
C SER A 54 -29.78 -47.26 25.77
N THR A 55 -29.37 -46.67 26.90
CA THR A 55 -28.05 -46.86 27.52
C THR A 55 -28.04 -47.92 28.63
N GLN A 56 -29.21 -48.35 29.11
CA GLN A 56 -29.35 -49.42 30.11
C GLN A 56 -29.43 -50.80 29.43
N ASP A 57 -30.04 -50.89 28.24
CA ASP A 57 -30.07 -52.11 27.44
C ASP A 57 -28.74 -52.38 26.74
N ARG A 58 -28.14 -53.55 27.03
CA ARG A 58 -26.86 -53.99 26.44
C ARG A 58 -26.98 -54.47 24.99
N ASN A 59 -28.19 -54.59 24.45
CA ASN A 59 -28.46 -55.05 23.09
C ASN A 59 -29.85 -54.51 22.62
N PRO A 60 -29.98 -53.20 22.36
CA PRO A 60 -31.24 -52.60 21.93
C PRO A 60 -31.64 -53.10 20.53
N SER A 61 -32.94 -53.25 20.29
CA SER A 61 -33.46 -53.63 18.97
C SER A 61 -33.43 -52.46 17.99
N GLY A 62 -33.40 -52.77 16.69
CA GLY A 62 -33.46 -51.75 15.64
C GLY A 62 -34.75 -50.93 15.65
N GLY A 63 -35.85 -51.48 16.18
CA GLY A 63 -37.11 -50.76 16.36
C GLY A 63 -37.04 -49.72 17.47
N GLU A 64 -36.47 -50.08 18.63
CA GLU A 64 -36.27 -49.14 19.76
C GLU A 64 -35.32 -48.00 19.38
N PHE A 65 -34.28 -48.28 18.58
CA PHE A 65 -33.37 -47.22 18.09
C PHE A 65 -34.06 -46.27 17.10
N TYR A 66 -34.92 -46.77 16.21
CA TYR A 66 -35.72 -45.90 15.33
C TYR A 66 -36.68 -45.02 16.14
N LEU A 67 -37.42 -45.62 17.07
CA LEU A 67 -38.41 -44.93 17.91
C LEU A 67 -37.76 -43.87 18.82
N THR A 68 -36.63 -44.17 19.46
CA THR A 68 -35.93 -43.19 20.33
C THR A 68 -35.33 -42.02 19.56
N ASN A 69 -34.88 -42.21 18.31
CA ASN A 69 -34.48 -41.10 17.44
C ASN A 69 -35.70 -40.24 17.00
N GLN A 70 -36.82 -40.87 16.63
CA GLN A 70 -38.05 -40.15 16.25
C GLN A 70 -38.65 -39.38 17.45
N LEU A 71 -38.57 -39.94 18.66
CA LEU A 71 -38.89 -39.24 19.89
C LEU A 71 -37.93 -38.08 20.14
N ALA A 72 -36.61 -38.25 19.96
CA ALA A 72 -35.64 -37.16 20.12
C ALA A 72 -35.91 -35.98 19.17
N GLU A 73 -36.24 -36.24 17.91
CA GLU A 73 -36.72 -35.23 16.96
C GLU A 73 -37.99 -34.53 17.48
N THR A 74 -38.99 -35.30 17.92
CA THR A 74 -40.26 -34.77 18.47
C THR A 74 -40.04 -33.92 19.73
N TYR A 75 -39.14 -34.32 20.63
CA TYR A 75 -38.82 -33.57 21.85
C TYR A 75 -38.03 -32.29 21.57
N ALA A 76 -37.10 -32.30 20.61
CA ALA A 76 -36.45 -31.07 20.15
C ALA A 76 -37.49 -30.10 19.56
N ASP A 77 -38.43 -30.61 18.78
CA ASP A 77 -39.50 -29.83 18.17
C ASP A 77 -40.46 -29.23 19.22
N ILE A 78 -40.78 -29.97 20.29
CA ILE A 78 -41.55 -29.48 21.45
C ILE A 78 -40.77 -28.44 22.26
N ALA A 79 -39.47 -28.68 22.49
CA ALA A 79 -38.62 -27.80 23.28
C ALA A 79 -38.46 -26.38 22.70
N ASN A 80 -38.58 -26.24 21.38
CA ASN A 80 -38.58 -24.93 20.71
C ASN A 80 -39.96 -24.21 20.73
N ARG A 81 -41.03 -24.84 21.25
CA ARG A 81 -42.39 -24.25 21.25
C ARG A 81 -42.61 -23.23 22.36
N ALA A 82 -43.61 -22.38 22.14
CA ALA A 82 -43.98 -21.31 23.07
C ALA A 82 -44.20 -21.75 24.54
N PRO A 83 -44.81 -22.91 24.88
CA PRO A 83 -45.05 -23.30 26.27
C PRO A 83 -43.77 -23.42 27.10
N VAL A 84 -42.74 -24.09 26.58
CA VAL A 84 -41.43 -24.28 27.24
C VAL A 84 -40.76 -22.93 27.48
N ARG A 85 -40.78 -22.05 26.47
CA ARG A 85 -40.26 -20.68 26.59
C ARG A 85 -41.02 -19.84 27.62
N ILE A 86 -42.35 -19.91 27.64
CA ILE A 86 -43.19 -19.14 28.58
C ILE A 86 -42.96 -19.62 30.02
N ALA A 87 -42.93 -20.94 30.24
CA ALA A 87 -42.69 -21.50 31.57
C ALA A 87 -41.28 -21.12 32.10
N ALA A 88 -40.25 -21.14 31.24
CA ALA A 88 -38.91 -20.68 31.62
C ALA A 88 -38.84 -19.15 31.86
N MET A 89 -39.59 -18.33 31.11
CA MET A 89 -39.73 -16.90 31.37
C MET A 89 -40.38 -16.62 32.72
N GLU A 90 -41.46 -17.35 33.04
CA GLU A 90 -42.20 -17.22 34.30
C GLU A 90 -41.35 -17.67 35.51
N ALA A 91 -40.68 -18.82 35.40
CA ALA A 91 -39.79 -19.34 36.44
C ALA A 91 -38.57 -18.46 36.72
N LEU A 92 -38.04 -17.76 35.71
CA LEU A 92 -36.93 -16.82 35.85
C LEU A 92 -37.35 -15.36 36.12
N GLY A 93 -38.65 -15.04 36.04
CA GLY A 93 -39.15 -13.67 36.15
C GLY A 93 -38.70 -12.73 35.02
N MET A 94 -38.46 -13.26 33.82
CA MET A 94 -37.89 -12.51 32.69
C MET A 94 -38.93 -12.16 31.61
N GLU A 95 -38.93 -10.90 31.15
CA GLU A 95 -39.80 -10.44 30.04
C GLU A 95 -39.42 -10.99 28.65
N TRP A 96 -38.19 -11.51 28.51
CA TRP A 96 -37.67 -12.12 27.28
C TRP A 96 -36.57 -13.14 27.65
N LEU A 97 -36.36 -14.16 26.81
CA LEU A 97 -35.19 -15.04 26.90
C LEU A 97 -34.16 -14.70 25.82
N PRO A 98 -32.86 -14.90 26.11
CA PRO A 98 -31.79 -14.93 25.12
C PRO A 98 -32.08 -15.90 23.96
N TYR A 99 -31.38 -15.73 22.84
CA TYR A 99 -31.57 -16.62 21.69
C TYR A 99 -31.15 -18.04 22.06
N PHE A 100 -32.02 -19.01 21.83
CA PHE A 100 -31.75 -20.41 22.06
C PHE A 100 -32.24 -21.27 20.89
N THR A 101 -31.66 -22.47 20.78
CA THR A 101 -32.08 -23.51 19.85
C THR A 101 -31.97 -24.87 20.53
N VAL A 102 -32.94 -25.75 20.27
CA VAL A 102 -32.85 -27.18 20.62
C VAL A 102 -32.86 -28.01 19.34
N SER A 103 -31.84 -28.85 19.14
CA SER A 103 -31.68 -29.66 17.93
C SER A 103 -31.44 -31.14 18.27
N HIS A 104 -32.13 -32.05 17.57
CA HIS A 104 -31.82 -33.47 17.58
C HIS A 104 -30.44 -33.72 16.95
N VAL A 105 -29.63 -34.58 17.57
CA VAL A 105 -28.29 -34.96 17.07
C VAL A 105 -28.46 -36.15 16.10
N PRO A 106 -28.16 -35.99 14.79
CA PRO A 106 -28.51 -37.00 13.79
C PRO A 106 -28.03 -38.42 14.12
N ASN A 107 -28.95 -39.39 13.99
CA ASN A 107 -28.75 -40.80 14.32
C ASN A 107 -28.31 -41.05 15.79
N ARG A 108 -28.78 -40.23 16.74
CA ARG A 108 -28.59 -40.45 18.18
C ARG A 108 -29.86 -40.05 18.95
N PRO A 109 -30.24 -40.81 20.00
CA PRO A 109 -31.39 -40.47 20.85
C PRO A 109 -31.02 -39.34 21.83
N MET A 110 -30.61 -38.20 21.29
CA MET A 110 -30.02 -37.07 21.98
C MET A 110 -30.53 -35.76 21.38
N ILE A 111 -30.86 -34.80 22.24
CA ILE A 111 -31.17 -33.42 21.88
C ILE A 111 -30.15 -32.49 22.53
N GLN A 112 -29.73 -31.47 21.80
CA GLN A 112 -28.75 -30.48 22.26
C GLN A 112 -29.41 -29.11 22.35
N LEU A 113 -29.44 -28.55 23.56
CA LEU A 113 -29.78 -27.14 23.81
C LEU A 113 -28.52 -26.30 23.65
N SER A 114 -28.62 -25.15 22.99
CA SER A 114 -27.60 -24.09 23.03
C SER A 114 -28.27 -22.73 23.20
N VAL A 115 -27.82 -21.97 24.20
CA VAL A 115 -28.32 -20.64 24.58
C VAL A 115 -27.20 -19.61 24.41
N TYR A 116 -27.49 -18.48 23.76
CA TYR A 116 -26.52 -17.48 23.32
C TYR A 116 -26.81 -16.12 23.96
N ASP A 117 -25.83 -15.53 24.65
CA ASP A 117 -25.94 -14.21 25.29
C ASP A 117 -24.60 -13.47 25.38
N GLU A 118 -24.62 -12.14 25.55
CA GLU A 118 -23.48 -11.28 25.89
C GLU A 118 -22.95 -11.54 27.32
N ASP A 119 -23.73 -12.24 28.17
CA ASP A 119 -23.48 -12.51 29.59
C ASP A 119 -23.44 -14.03 29.87
N PRO A 120 -22.31 -14.58 30.37
CA PRO A 120 -22.13 -16.01 30.54
C PRO A 120 -22.99 -16.63 31.67
N ASP A 121 -23.26 -15.87 32.73
CA ASP A 121 -24.10 -16.36 33.84
C ASP A 121 -25.58 -16.30 33.46
N ARG A 122 -26.03 -15.30 32.69
CA ARG A 122 -27.39 -15.29 32.12
C ARG A 122 -27.60 -16.43 31.12
N ALA A 123 -26.64 -16.69 30.24
CA ALA A 123 -26.70 -17.84 29.33
C ALA A 123 -26.82 -19.17 30.10
N PHE A 124 -26.03 -19.34 31.16
CA PHE A 124 -26.06 -20.51 32.04
C PHE A 124 -27.42 -20.70 32.74
N VAL A 125 -27.93 -19.67 33.44
CA VAL A 125 -29.20 -19.75 34.19
C VAL A 125 -30.39 -20.03 33.27
N VAL A 126 -30.43 -19.42 32.09
CA VAL A 126 -31.48 -19.69 31.10
C VAL A 126 -31.37 -21.12 30.55
N ALA A 127 -30.15 -21.63 30.33
CA ALA A 127 -29.98 -23.01 29.89
C ALA A 127 -30.40 -24.04 30.96
N GLU A 128 -30.12 -23.79 32.25
CA GLU A 128 -30.56 -24.69 33.34
C GLU A 128 -32.08 -24.75 33.46
N GLU A 129 -32.77 -23.61 33.46
CA GLU A 129 -34.22 -23.60 33.59
C GLU A 129 -34.92 -24.09 32.30
N LEU A 130 -34.37 -23.85 31.10
CA LEU A 130 -34.87 -24.49 29.88
C LEU A 130 -34.73 -26.02 29.93
N VAL A 131 -33.58 -26.56 30.38
CA VAL A 131 -33.41 -28.01 30.60
C VAL A 131 -34.46 -28.54 31.58
N ARG A 132 -34.70 -27.83 32.68
CA ARG A 132 -35.69 -28.20 33.69
C ARG A 132 -37.11 -28.22 33.13
N GLN A 133 -37.51 -27.18 32.38
CA GLN A 133 -38.86 -27.10 31.79
C GLN A 133 -39.08 -28.15 30.68
N ILE A 134 -38.03 -28.52 29.92
CA ILE A 134 -38.09 -29.64 28.96
C ILE A 134 -38.35 -30.98 29.67
N ILE A 135 -37.82 -31.17 30.88
CA ILE A 135 -38.04 -32.39 31.68
C ILE A 135 -39.43 -32.35 32.35
N LEU A 136 -39.82 -31.23 32.96
CA LEU A 136 -41.13 -31.06 33.63
C LEU A 136 -42.33 -31.14 32.68
N LEU A 137 -42.15 -30.79 31.41
CA LEU A 137 -43.16 -30.97 30.35
C LEU A 137 -43.04 -32.32 29.63
N GLY A 138 -42.17 -33.20 30.10
CA GLY A 138 -42.16 -34.62 29.76
C GLY A 138 -43.29 -35.39 30.46
N PRO A 139 -43.68 -36.58 29.96
CA PRO A 139 -44.81 -37.34 30.48
C PRO A 139 -44.44 -38.17 31.73
N GLU A 140 -44.14 -37.50 32.85
CA GLU A 140 -43.92 -38.14 34.16
C GLU A 140 -45.23 -38.36 34.96
N GLU A 141 -46.16 -39.16 34.43
CA GLU A 141 -47.14 -39.88 35.27
C GLU A 141 -46.66 -41.31 35.53
N GLU A 142 -45.51 -41.43 36.19
CA GLU A 142 -44.94 -42.72 36.60
C GLU A 142 -45.92 -43.52 37.47
N GLN A 143 -46.69 -42.83 38.32
CA GLN A 143 -47.76 -43.39 39.16
C GLN A 143 -48.83 -44.11 38.32
N ALA A 144 -49.49 -43.40 37.40
CA ALA A 144 -50.56 -43.95 36.57
C ALA A 144 -50.05 -45.03 35.59
N ARG A 145 -48.78 -44.95 35.18
CA ARG A 145 -48.10 -45.98 34.40
C ARG A 145 -47.93 -47.29 35.19
N GLN A 146 -47.49 -47.22 36.44
CA GLN A 146 -47.36 -48.39 37.31
C GLN A 146 -48.75 -49.00 37.61
N ASP A 147 -49.72 -48.17 38.00
CA ASP A 147 -51.11 -48.61 38.24
C ASP A 147 -51.74 -49.33 37.03
N PHE A 148 -51.46 -48.87 35.81
CA PHE A 148 -51.91 -49.53 34.58
C PHE A 148 -51.18 -50.85 34.32
N VAL A 149 -49.86 -50.88 34.45
CA VAL A 149 -49.04 -52.07 34.21
C VAL A 149 -49.39 -53.20 35.18
N ASP A 150 -49.53 -52.90 36.47
CA ASP A 150 -49.89 -53.89 37.49
C ASP A 150 -51.29 -54.48 37.25
N GLN A 151 -52.25 -53.66 36.80
CA GLN A 151 -53.57 -54.14 36.38
C GLN A 151 -53.53 -55.07 35.15
N GLN A 152 -52.60 -54.85 34.21
CA GLN A 152 -52.44 -55.75 33.05
C GLN A 152 -51.74 -57.05 33.44
N LEU A 153 -50.69 -56.98 34.27
CA LEU A 153 -50.00 -58.15 34.81
C LEU A 153 -50.96 -59.05 35.59
N ALA A 154 -51.78 -58.48 36.49
CA ALA A 154 -52.77 -59.23 37.27
C ALA A 154 -53.82 -59.94 36.37
N LYS A 155 -54.32 -59.26 35.33
CA LYS A 155 -55.26 -59.84 34.35
C LYS A 155 -54.64 -60.96 33.53
N LEU A 156 -53.40 -60.76 33.06
CA LEU A 156 -52.68 -61.74 32.25
C LEU A 156 -52.30 -62.97 33.08
N GLN A 157 -51.87 -62.79 34.33
CA GLN A 157 -51.60 -63.88 35.26
C GLN A 157 -52.86 -64.69 35.57
N ALA A 158 -54.01 -64.04 35.79
CA ALA A 158 -55.29 -64.75 35.95
C ALA A 158 -55.66 -65.55 34.68
N SER A 159 -55.46 -64.97 33.49
CA SER A 159 -55.72 -65.66 32.20
C SER A 159 -54.78 -66.83 31.93
N ILE A 160 -53.55 -66.77 32.45
CA ILE A 160 -52.57 -67.87 32.43
C ILE A 160 -53.10 -69.02 33.30
N THR A 161 -53.42 -68.78 34.57
CA THR A 161 -53.94 -69.82 35.49
C THR A 161 -55.27 -70.42 35.01
N GLU A 162 -56.17 -69.61 34.44
CA GLU A 162 -57.41 -70.09 33.80
C GLU A 162 -57.11 -71.03 32.62
N THR A 163 -56.12 -70.69 31.79
CA THR A 163 -55.73 -71.52 30.63
C THR A 163 -55.00 -72.80 31.06
N GLU A 164 -54.20 -72.74 32.12
CA GLU A 164 -53.52 -73.90 32.72
C GLU A 164 -54.55 -74.89 33.32
N GLN A 165 -55.55 -74.40 34.05
CA GLN A 165 -56.64 -75.26 34.55
C GLN A 165 -57.45 -75.87 33.40
N ALA A 166 -57.75 -75.09 32.35
CA ALA A 166 -58.46 -75.59 31.18
C ALA A 166 -57.68 -76.68 30.42
N ILE A 167 -56.34 -76.68 30.44
CA ILE A 167 -55.54 -77.79 29.91
C ILE A 167 -55.71 -79.03 30.79
N ILE A 168 -55.57 -78.90 32.11
CA ILE A 168 -55.72 -80.00 33.07
C ILE A 168 -57.10 -80.65 32.97
N ASP A 169 -58.16 -79.86 32.84
CA ASP A 169 -59.53 -80.37 32.71
C ASP A 169 -59.72 -81.18 31.41
N ARG A 170 -59.13 -80.73 30.29
CA ARG A 170 -59.16 -81.46 29.00
C ARG A 170 -58.24 -82.69 28.99
N GLU A 171 -57.13 -82.67 29.71
CA GLU A 171 -56.28 -83.85 29.90
C GLU A 171 -56.96 -84.92 30.77
N ASN A 172 -57.78 -84.51 31.75
CA ASN A 172 -58.65 -85.44 32.49
C ASN A 172 -59.79 -85.99 31.61
N GLU A 173 -60.39 -85.19 30.70
CA GLU A 173 -61.38 -85.69 29.73
C GLU A 173 -60.81 -86.82 28.84
N LEU A 174 -59.55 -86.71 28.39
CA LEU A 174 -58.90 -87.76 27.57
C LEU A 174 -58.90 -89.14 28.24
N LEU A 175 -58.86 -89.21 29.57
CA LEU A 175 -58.86 -90.47 30.33
C LEU A 175 -60.22 -91.21 30.28
N THR A 176 -61.25 -90.60 29.70
CA THR A 176 -62.64 -91.13 29.66
C THR A 176 -63.14 -91.46 28.25
N ILE A 177 -62.30 -91.35 27.22
CA ILE A 177 -62.72 -91.43 25.81
C ILE A 177 -62.17 -92.70 25.14
N ASP A 178 -63.03 -93.71 24.98
CA ASP A 178 -62.70 -94.96 24.28
C ASP A 178 -62.53 -94.82 22.74
N SER A 179 -62.88 -93.66 22.16
CA SER A 179 -62.90 -93.48 20.70
C SER A 179 -61.64 -92.78 20.18
N ALA A 180 -60.93 -93.43 19.24
CA ALA A 180 -59.71 -92.89 18.63
C ALA A 180 -59.91 -91.51 17.94
N ARG A 181 -61.13 -91.20 17.47
CA ARG A 181 -61.45 -89.89 16.90
C ARG A 181 -61.61 -88.81 17.97
N GLY A 182 -62.35 -89.07 19.04
CA GLY A 182 -62.52 -88.12 20.15
C GLY A 182 -61.20 -87.80 20.85
N LEU A 183 -60.30 -88.79 20.97
CA LEU A 183 -58.93 -88.58 21.46
C LEU A 183 -58.14 -87.61 20.56
N ALA A 184 -58.22 -87.78 19.24
CA ALA A 184 -57.52 -86.90 18.28
C ALA A 184 -58.08 -85.47 18.30
N ASP A 185 -59.41 -85.31 18.32
CA ASP A 185 -60.07 -84.00 18.37
C ASP A 185 -59.68 -83.24 19.66
N LYS A 186 -59.63 -83.92 20.82
CA LYS A 186 -59.20 -83.34 22.10
C LYS A 186 -57.70 -83.01 22.16
N GLN A 187 -56.84 -83.79 21.51
CA GLN A 187 -55.42 -83.47 21.39
C GLN A 187 -55.18 -82.17 20.59
N VAL A 188 -56.06 -81.83 19.64
CA VAL A 188 -56.00 -80.54 18.92
C VAL A 188 -56.44 -79.38 19.83
N GLU A 189 -57.51 -79.54 20.62
CA GLU A 189 -57.91 -78.54 21.64
C GLU A 189 -56.76 -78.24 22.62
N ILE A 190 -56.12 -79.28 23.18
CA ILE A 190 -55.02 -79.14 24.14
C ILE A 190 -53.82 -78.43 23.51
N ARG A 191 -53.44 -78.76 22.26
CA ARG A 191 -52.35 -78.06 21.58
C ARG A 191 -52.65 -76.57 21.39
N ALA A 192 -53.88 -76.22 20.99
CA ALA A 192 -54.27 -74.82 20.83
C ALA A 192 -54.22 -74.05 22.17
N LEU A 193 -54.60 -74.69 23.28
CA LEU A 193 -54.45 -74.12 24.62
C LEU A 193 -52.98 -73.99 25.05
N GLN A 194 -52.11 -74.95 24.72
CA GLN A 194 -50.66 -74.88 24.98
C GLN A 194 -49.98 -73.76 24.17
N GLU A 195 -50.37 -73.55 22.91
CA GLU A 195 -49.89 -72.44 22.07
C GLU A 195 -50.37 -71.07 22.60
N LYS A 196 -51.64 -70.99 23.05
CA LYS A 196 -52.21 -69.81 23.74
C LYS A 196 -51.43 -69.51 25.04
N LEU A 197 -51.20 -70.52 25.87
CA LEU A 197 -50.47 -70.41 27.13
C LEU A 197 -49.03 -69.93 26.90
N THR A 198 -48.31 -70.54 25.95
CA THR A 198 -46.95 -70.12 25.57
C THR A 198 -46.91 -68.67 25.12
N THR A 199 -47.93 -68.21 24.38
CA THR A 199 -48.06 -66.82 23.95
C THR A 199 -48.34 -65.87 25.13
N MET A 200 -49.23 -66.25 26.05
CA MET A 200 -49.51 -65.46 27.26
C MET A 200 -48.29 -65.36 28.18
N GLN A 201 -47.55 -66.46 28.40
CA GLN A 201 -46.32 -66.49 29.19
C GLN A 201 -45.22 -65.62 28.55
N ARG A 202 -45.07 -65.63 27.22
CA ARG A 202 -44.16 -64.69 26.51
C ARG A 202 -44.58 -63.24 26.74
N ASN A 203 -45.85 -62.90 26.50
CA ASN A 203 -46.36 -61.55 26.71
C ASN A 203 -46.19 -61.06 28.16
N TYR A 204 -46.32 -61.95 29.14
CA TYR A 204 -46.09 -61.66 30.56
C TYR A 204 -44.61 -61.37 30.83
N ALA A 205 -43.70 -62.19 30.30
CA ALA A 205 -42.25 -61.97 30.40
C ALA A 205 -41.82 -60.66 29.72
N ASP A 206 -42.40 -60.32 28.56
CA ASP A 206 -42.10 -59.09 27.83
C ASP A 206 -42.64 -57.84 28.55
N LEU A 207 -43.85 -57.88 29.15
CA LEU A 207 -44.33 -56.80 30.02
C LEU A 207 -43.43 -56.63 31.25
N MET A 208 -43.14 -57.72 31.98
CA MET A 208 -42.28 -57.70 33.17
C MET A 208 -40.89 -57.12 32.85
N ALA A 209 -40.31 -57.50 31.71
CA ALA A 209 -39.03 -56.95 31.27
C ALA A 209 -39.12 -55.47 30.88
N THR A 210 -40.22 -55.05 30.24
CA THR A 210 -40.47 -53.63 29.90
C THR A 210 -40.60 -52.77 31.16
N THR A 211 -41.23 -53.28 32.22
CA THR A 211 -41.30 -52.62 33.54
C THR A 211 -39.91 -52.43 34.15
N GLN A 212 -39.01 -53.42 34.00
CA GLN A 212 -37.66 -53.38 34.56
C GLN A 212 -36.63 -52.58 33.73
N ARG A 213 -36.84 -52.41 32.41
CA ARG A 213 -35.91 -51.68 31.50
C ARG A 213 -36.07 -50.15 31.54
N GLY A 214 -37.05 -49.63 32.26
CA GLY A 214 -37.31 -48.18 32.36
C GLY A 214 -38.02 -47.60 31.13
N ALA A 215 -38.44 -46.34 31.23
CA ALA A 215 -39.26 -45.71 30.21
C ALA A 215 -38.48 -45.37 28.92
N VAL A 216 -38.93 -45.95 27.80
CA VAL A 216 -38.49 -45.60 26.44
C VAL A 216 -38.85 -44.14 26.08
N ASN A 217 -39.81 -43.54 26.79
CA ASN A 217 -40.33 -42.20 26.58
C ASN A 217 -40.05 -41.25 27.77
N ALA A 218 -38.77 -41.11 28.15
CA ALA A 218 -38.33 -40.20 29.21
C ALA A 218 -37.15 -39.35 28.74
N VAL A 219 -37.11 -38.07 29.15
CA VAL A 219 -35.98 -37.17 28.86
C VAL A 219 -35.07 -37.09 30.09
N ARG A 220 -33.76 -37.26 29.92
CA ARG A 220 -32.78 -37.20 31.00
C ARG A 220 -31.56 -36.37 30.62
N VAL A 221 -30.97 -35.64 31.56
CA VAL A 221 -29.72 -34.91 31.33
C VAL A 221 -28.58 -35.92 31.14
N LEU A 222 -27.84 -35.83 30.03
CA LEU A 222 -26.61 -36.59 29.79
C LEU A 222 -25.38 -35.76 30.13
N GLU A 223 -25.35 -34.52 29.62
CA GLU A 223 -24.32 -33.52 29.91
C GLU A 223 -25.02 -32.33 30.59
N PRO A 224 -24.74 -32.03 31.87
CA PRO A 224 -25.30 -30.87 32.55
C PRO A 224 -24.81 -29.57 31.91
N VAL A 225 -25.54 -28.48 32.12
CA VAL A 225 -25.13 -27.16 31.66
C VAL A 225 -23.78 -26.81 32.27
N ALA A 226 -22.80 -26.48 31.43
CA ALA A 226 -21.54 -25.90 31.87
C ALA A 226 -21.57 -24.37 31.76
N ARG A 227 -20.97 -23.64 32.71
CA ARG A 227 -20.79 -22.19 32.58
C ARG A 227 -19.79 -21.89 31.44
N PRO A 228 -20.15 -21.04 30.46
CA PRO A 228 -19.27 -20.71 29.36
C PRO A 228 -18.19 -19.72 29.80
N ASN A 229 -17.02 -20.25 30.17
CA ASN A 229 -15.87 -19.45 30.62
C ASN A 229 -15.15 -18.69 29.47
N GLU A 230 -15.37 -19.10 28.23
CA GLU A 230 -14.81 -18.50 27.02
C GLU A 230 -15.94 -18.10 26.06
N PRO A 231 -15.84 -16.95 25.36
CA PRO A 231 -16.80 -16.59 24.33
C PRO A 231 -16.61 -17.46 23.09
N ILE A 232 -17.64 -17.54 22.25
CA ILE A 232 -17.52 -18.07 20.89
C ILE A 232 -16.39 -17.31 20.19
N SER A 233 -15.46 -18.05 19.61
CA SER A 233 -14.24 -17.49 19.01
C SER A 233 -14.57 -16.55 17.86
N SER A 234 -14.51 -15.25 18.14
CA SER A 234 -14.44 -14.24 17.09
C SER A 234 -13.26 -14.56 16.19
N GLU A 235 -13.50 -14.71 14.89
CA GLU A 235 -12.49 -15.11 13.91
C GLU A 235 -11.56 -13.94 13.54
N LEU A 236 -11.03 -13.26 14.57
CA LEU A 236 -10.21 -12.06 14.50
C LEU A 236 -9.10 -12.18 13.43
N ALA A 237 -8.38 -13.31 13.41
CA ALA A 237 -7.34 -13.55 12.41
C ALA A 237 -7.87 -13.55 10.96
N LYS A 238 -9.07 -14.11 10.71
CA LYS A 238 -9.70 -14.10 9.38
C LYS A 238 -10.23 -12.72 9.03
N ASN A 239 -10.90 -12.05 9.97
CA ASN A 239 -11.42 -10.69 9.77
C ASN A 239 -10.30 -9.70 9.45
N LEU A 240 -9.19 -9.74 10.21
CA LEU A 240 -8.00 -8.92 9.93
C LEU A 240 -7.32 -9.30 8.61
N ALA A 241 -7.28 -10.58 8.24
CA ALA A 241 -6.75 -11.00 6.94
C ALA A 241 -7.58 -10.48 5.76
N VAL A 242 -8.92 -10.54 5.85
CA VAL A 242 -9.84 -9.97 4.84
C VAL A 242 -9.66 -8.45 4.76
N ALA A 243 -9.57 -7.76 5.91
CA ALA A 243 -9.33 -6.31 5.95
C ALA A 243 -7.96 -5.92 5.36
N ALA A 244 -6.90 -6.71 5.62
CA ALA A 244 -5.58 -6.51 5.06
C ALA A 244 -5.58 -6.65 3.53
N VAL A 245 -6.19 -7.73 3.00
CA VAL A 245 -6.30 -7.96 1.56
C VAL A 245 -7.11 -6.85 0.89
N LEU A 246 -8.24 -6.44 1.47
CA LEU A 246 -9.07 -5.36 0.92
C LEU A 246 -8.32 -4.01 0.92
N GLY A 247 -7.65 -3.67 2.03
CA GLY A 247 -6.82 -2.47 2.13
C GLY A 247 -5.68 -2.45 1.10
N PHE A 248 -4.98 -3.57 0.92
CA PHE A 248 -3.92 -3.71 -0.08
C PHE A 248 -4.42 -3.54 -1.51
N VAL A 249 -5.54 -4.19 -1.88
CA VAL A 249 -6.13 -4.09 -3.23
C VAL A 249 -6.58 -2.68 -3.55
N LEU A 250 -7.26 -2.00 -2.61
CA LEU A 250 -7.66 -0.60 -2.78
C LEU A 250 -6.44 0.33 -2.92
N ALA A 251 -5.39 0.09 -2.13
CA ALA A 251 -4.15 0.86 -2.21
C ALA A 251 -3.38 0.64 -3.52
N ALA A 252 -3.37 -0.58 -4.06
CA ALA A 252 -2.78 -0.90 -5.34
C ALA A 252 -3.52 -0.18 -6.49
N GLY A 253 -4.85 -0.17 -6.47
CA GLY A 253 -5.65 0.63 -7.39
C GLY A 253 -5.37 2.13 -7.27
N GLY A 254 -5.28 2.64 -6.03
CA GLY A 254 -4.92 4.04 -5.75
C GLY A 254 -3.53 4.43 -6.27
N ALA A 255 -2.53 3.57 -6.10
CA ALA A 255 -1.18 3.77 -6.63
C ALA A 255 -1.17 3.87 -8.17
N TYR A 256 -1.92 3.01 -8.85
CA TYR A 256 -2.08 3.06 -10.31
C TYR A 256 -2.83 4.33 -10.77
N LEU A 257 -3.86 4.78 -10.05
CA LEU A 257 -4.57 6.03 -10.36
C LEU A 257 -3.67 7.27 -10.18
N LEU A 258 -2.88 7.33 -9.11
CA LEU A 258 -1.91 8.40 -8.89
C LEU A 258 -0.83 8.42 -9.99
N GLU A 259 -0.40 7.25 -10.46
CA GLU A 259 0.56 7.11 -11.55
C GLU A 259 -0.02 7.59 -12.90
N PHE A 260 -1.30 7.29 -13.19
CA PHE A 260 -2.00 7.76 -14.40
C PHE A 260 -2.19 9.29 -14.44
N VAL A 261 -2.26 9.94 -13.27
CA VAL A 261 -2.31 11.41 -13.16
C VAL A 261 -0.93 12.05 -13.40
N ASP A 262 0.18 11.33 -13.20
CA ASP A 262 1.54 11.82 -13.39
C ASP A 262 1.96 11.90 -14.87
N LYS A 263 1.54 12.99 -15.52
CA LYS A 263 1.85 13.31 -16.91
C LYS A 263 3.23 13.98 -17.11
N THR A 264 4.22 13.71 -16.25
CA THR A 264 5.59 14.24 -16.40
C THR A 264 6.46 13.38 -17.34
N PHE A 265 7.55 13.96 -17.86
CA PHE A 265 8.57 13.19 -18.60
C PHE A 265 9.43 12.35 -17.67
N ARG A 266 9.57 11.06 -17.95
CA ARG A 266 10.30 10.10 -17.09
C ARG A 266 11.59 9.55 -17.68
N ASP A 267 11.78 9.70 -18.97
CA ASP A 267 12.87 9.13 -19.75
C ASP A 267 13.08 9.96 -21.02
N ALA A 268 14.23 9.73 -21.66
CA ALA A 268 14.69 10.45 -22.83
C ALA A 268 13.91 10.12 -24.12
N GLU A 269 13.32 8.93 -24.20
CA GLU A 269 12.71 8.40 -25.43
C GLU A 269 11.30 8.95 -25.58
N GLN A 270 10.52 8.97 -24.50
CA GLN A 270 9.25 9.69 -24.37
C GLN A 270 9.38 11.20 -24.62
N LEU A 271 10.52 11.83 -24.27
CA LEU A 271 10.75 13.24 -24.59
C LEU A 271 10.85 13.44 -26.11
N LYS A 272 11.67 12.62 -26.78
CA LYS A 272 11.86 12.66 -28.23
C LYS A 272 10.55 12.41 -28.97
N GLU A 273 9.77 11.40 -28.55
CA GLU A 273 8.50 11.01 -29.14
C GLU A 273 7.41 12.09 -29.01
N VAL A 274 7.24 12.68 -27.82
CA VAL A 274 6.14 13.63 -27.54
C VAL A 274 6.40 15.03 -28.11
N LEU A 275 7.67 15.45 -28.17
CA LEU A 275 8.05 16.79 -28.62
C LEU A 275 8.48 16.85 -30.09
N ASP A 276 8.97 15.75 -30.66
CA ASP A 276 9.52 15.71 -32.02
C ASP A 276 10.62 16.78 -32.22
N VAL A 277 11.66 16.71 -31.38
CA VAL A 277 12.87 17.55 -31.44
C VAL A 277 14.13 16.71 -31.11
N PRO A 278 15.31 17.09 -31.62
CA PRO A 278 16.57 16.44 -31.24
C PRO A 278 16.85 16.55 -29.74
N LEU A 279 17.14 15.43 -29.07
CA LEU A 279 17.64 15.43 -27.70
C LEU A 279 19.16 15.63 -27.73
N LEU A 280 19.64 16.83 -27.34
CA LEU A 280 21.07 17.14 -27.37
C LEU A 280 21.84 16.52 -26.18
N GLY A 281 21.16 16.15 -25.10
CA GLY A 281 21.76 15.38 -24.01
C GLY A 281 20.87 15.24 -22.77
N SER A 282 21.26 14.32 -21.88
CA SER A 282 20.60 14.05 -20.61
C SER A 282 21.53 14.39 -19.43
N VAL A 283 21.16 15.37 -18.60
CA VAL A 283 21.95 15.86 -17.47
C VAL A 283 21.43 15.25 -16.16
N PRO A 284 22.29 14.69 -15.30
CA PRO A 284 21.87 14.03 -14.07
C PRO A 284 21.20 14.94 -13.04
N ALA A 285 20.40 14.32 -12.18
CA ALA A 285 19.99 14.87 -10.89
C ALA A 285 21.24 15.09 -10.03
N MET A 286 21.79 16.30 -10.07
CA MET A 286 22.80 16.75 -9.11
C MET A 286 22.20 16.73 -7.70
N SER A 287 22.51 15.67 -6.96
CA SER A 287 22.17 15.55 -5.55
C SER A 287 22.93 16.63 -4.77
N THR A 288 22.19 17.47 -4.05
CA THR A 288 22.77 18.36 -3.03
C THR A 288 23.08 17.55 -1.78
N THR A 289 24.04 16.63 -1.91
CA THR A 289 24.46 15.71 -0.84
C THR A 289 25.13 16.52 0.28
N LYS A 290 24.91 16.10 1.53
CA LYS A 290 25.30 16.85 2.73
C LYS A 290 26.79 16.71 3.09
N GLU A 291 27.70 17.16 2.22
CA GLU A 291 29.12 17.38 2.55
C GLU A 291 29.77 18.18 1.41
N GLY A 292 30.31 19.38 1.72
CA GLY A 292 30.77 20.34 0.70
C GLY A 292 29.66 21.27 0.18
N GLY A 293 29.92 22.57 0.16
CA GLY A 293 28.91 23.61 -0.06
C GLY A 293 28.75 24.07 -1.51
N GLU A 294 27.48 24.24 -1.90
CA GLU A 294 26.95 25.25 -2.85
C GLU A 294 27.36 25.27 -4.32
N ASP A 295 28.52 24.74 -4.75
CA ASP A 295 28.96 24.95 -6.13
C ASP A 295 28.16 24.13 -7.15
N LYS A 296 27.33 24.85 -7.91
CA LYS A 296 26.45 24.31 -8.96
C LYS A 296 27.10 24.43 -10.34
N LEU A 297 28.20 25.17 -10.47
CA LEU A 297 28.96 25.33 -11.71
C LEU A 297 29.97 24.18 -11.86
N ILE A 298 29.46 22.95 -11.92
CA ILE A 298 30.25 21.71 -12.04
C ILE A 298 31.28 21.73 -13.18
N MET A 299 31.00 22.47 -14.26
CA MET A 299 31.93 22.63 -15.38
C MET A 299 33.16 23.50 -15.04
N MET A 300 33.12 24.28 -13.96
CA MET A 300 34.19 25.20 -13.55
C MET A 300 35.41 24.47 -12.96
N HIS A 301 35.17 23.36 -12.25
CA HIS A 301 36.23 22.46 -11.74
C HIS A 301 36.67 21.42 -12.79
N ASN A 302 35.82 21.17 -13.80
CA ASN A 302 36.09 20.29 -14.94
C ASN A 302 36.38 18.81 -14.59
N ASP A 303 36.04 18.40 -13.36
CA ASP A 303 36.15 17.03 -12.86
C ASP A 303 35.43 16.02 -13.76
N PRO A 304 35.95 14.78 -13.91
CA PRO A 304 35.40 13.75 -14.79
C PRO A 304 34.12 13.09 -14.20
N THR A 305 33.10 13.90 -13.94
CA THR A 305 31.78 13.46 -13.45
C THR A 305 30.83 13.18 -14.62
N THR A 306 29.85 12.30 -14.41
CA THR A 306 28.75 12.04 -15.36
C THR A 306 28.03 13.32 -15.79
N ALA A 307 27.99 14.32 -14.92
CA ALA A 307 27.35 15.60 -15.18
C ALA A 307 28.19 16.51 -16.09
N VAL A 308 29.51 16.53 -15.92
CA VAL A 308 30.46 17.23 -16.80
C VAL A 308 30.48 16.59 -18.20
N GLU A 309 30.48 15.26 -18.28
CA GLU A 309 30.37 14.55 -19.57
C GLU A 309 29.03 14.81 -20.27
N ALA A 310 27.92 14.95 -19.54
CA ALA A 310 26.64 15.35 -20.13
C ALA A 310 26.70 16.75 -20.77
N TYR A 311 27.33 17.74 -20.14
CA TYR A 311 27.52 19.07 -20.74
C TYR A 311 28.52 19.08 -21.90
N ARG A 312 29.59 18.26 -21.84
CA ARG A 312 30.50 18.03 -22.97
C ARG A 312 29.74 17.42 -24.17
N MET A 313 28.83 16.49 -23.93
CA MET A 313 27.96 15.89 -24.96
C MET A 313 26.98 16.90 -25.56
N VAL A 314 26.26 17.68 -24.73
CA VAL A 314 25.35 18.74 -25.20
C VAL A 314 26.09 19.74 -26.09
N ARG A 315 27.29 20.18 -25.69
CA ARG A 315 28.15 21.07 -26.49
C ARG A 315 28.50 20.47 -27.86
N THR A 316 28.93 19.22 -27.90
CA THR A 316 29.29 18.53 -29.16
C THR A 316 28.08 18.38 -30.08
N ASN A 317 26.92 17.99 -29.53
CA ASN A 317 25.68 17.83 -30.31
C ASN A 317 25.14 19.19 -30.80
N LEU A 318 25.32 20.26 -30.03
CA LEU A 318 25.04 21.63 -30.45
C LEU A 318 25.94 22.07 -31.62
N GLN A 319 27.24 21.76 -31.58
CA GLN A 319 28.18 22.04 -32.67
C GLN A 319 27.78 21.31 -33.97
N PHE A 320 27.38 20.04 -33.90
CA PHE A 320 26.85 19.32 -35.07
C PHE A 320 25.53 19.94 -35.60
N SER A 321 24.67 20.45 -34.71
CA SER A 321 23.41 21.11 -35.10
C SER A 321 23.61 22.51 -35.72
N ALA A 322 24.84 23.01 -35.74
CA ALA A 322 25.24 24.32 -36.27
C ALA A 322 26.20 24.21 -37.48
N VAL A 323 26.33 23.03 -38.10
CA VAL A 323 27.18 22.84 -39.30
C VAL A 323 26.63 23.61 -40.50
N ASP A 324 25.32 23.49 -40.77
CA ASP A 324 24.70 24.10 -41.95
C ASP A 324 24.27 25.57 -41.73
N HIS A 325 24.29 26.05 -40.49
CA HIS A 325 23.71 27.35 -40.08
C HIS A 325 24.53 27.94 -38.94
N SER A 326 25.03 29.17 -39.09
CA SER A 326 25.79 29.87 -38.05
C SER A 326 24.95 30.09 -36.78
N LEU A 327 25.39 29.51 -35.66
CA LEU A 327 24.79 29.69 -34.35
C LEU A 327 25.66 30.64 -33.50
N ARG A 328 25.36 31.93 -33.55
CA ARG A 328 25.98 32.97 -32.71
C ARG A 328 25.08 33.44 -31.58
N LEU A 329 23.76 33.37 -31.72
CA LEU A 329 22.78 33.69 -30.68
C LEU A 329 22.00 32.44 -30.28
N LEU A 330 22.22 31.95 -29.06
CA LEU A 330 21.56 30.78 -28.50
C LEU A 330 20.65 31.18 -27.33
N LEU A 331 19.34 31.10 -27.52
CA LEU A 331 18.38 31.29 -26.44
C LEU A 331 18.20 29.98 -25.66
N ILE A 332 18.25 30.05 -24.33
CA ILE A 332 17.97 28.94 -23.43
C ILE A 332 16.75 29.28 -22.59
N THR A 333 15.72 28.44 -22.72
CA THR A 333 14.43 28.59 -22.02
C THR A 333 13.96 27.23 -21.51
N SER A 334 12.84 27.20 -20.79
CA SER A 334 12.18 25.96 -20.37
C SER A 334 10.67 26.09 -20.46
N ALA A 335 9.98 24.96 -20.44
CA ALA A 335 8.52 24.97 -20.33
C ALA A 335 8.08 25.56 -18.99
N GLU A 336 8.63 25.07 -17.87
CA GLU A 336 8.20 25.47 -16.52
C GLU A 336 9.29 26.14 -15.68
N VAL A 337 8.85 26.83 -14.62
CA VAL A 337 9.73 27.42 -13.60
C VAL A 337 10.47 26.30 -12.84
N LYS A 338 11.76 26.54 -12.55
CA LYS A 338 12.69 25.59 -11.89
C LYS A 338 13.07 24.34 -12.70
N ASP A 339 12.90 24.34 -14.02
CA ASP A 339 13.37 23.21 -14.86
C ASP A 339 14.89 23.17 -15.01
N GLY A 340 15.58 24.28 -14.74
CA GLY A 340 17.04 24.37 -14.62
C GLY A 340 17.74 25.17 -15.72
N LYS A 341 16.97 25.75 -16.66
CA LYS A 341 17.42 26.64 -17.75
C LYS A 341 18.68 27.46 -17.44
N SER A 342 18.70 28.21 -16.34
CA SER A 342 19.77 29.11 -15.93
C SER A 342 21.07 28.39 -15.58
N LEU A 343 20.95 27.22 -14.94
CA LEU A 343 22.08 26.39 -14.56
C LEU A 343 22.63 25.61 -15.75
N THR A 344 21.74 25.23 -16.68
CA THR A 344 22.11 24.67 -17.98
C THR A 344 22.81 25.70 -18.85
N ALA A 345 22.35 26.95 -18.87
CA ALA A 345 23.00 28.06 -19.57
C ALA A 345 24.40 28.35 -19.01
N ALA A 346 24.53 28.44 -17.68
CA ALA A 346 25.82 28.67 -17.02
C ALA A 346 26.84 27.56 -17.35
N ASN A 347 26.49 26.29 -17.14
CA ASN A 347 27.39 25.18 -17.40
C ASN A 347 27.68 24.98 -18.90
N LEU A 348 26.71 25.19 -19.79
CA LEU A 348 26.94 25.12 -21.24
C LEU A 348 27.86 26.26 -21.73
N SER A 349 27.73 27.46 -21.18
CA SER A 349 28.62 28.60 -21.50
C SER A 349 30.06 28.33 -21.06
N ILE A 350 30.25 27.74 -19.86
CA ILE A 350 31.57 27.27 -19.41
C ILE A 350 32.08 26.18 -20.35
N ALA A 351 31.27 25.18 -20.71
CA ALA A 351 31.69 24.11 -21.61
C ALA A 351 32.10 24.62 -23.00
N LEU A 352 31.41 25.64 -23.53
CA LEU A 352 31.75 26.33 -24.78
C LEU A 352 33.07 27.12 -24.65
N ALA A 353 33.26 27.87 -23.56
CA ALA A 353 34.51 28.59 -23.31
C ALA A 353 35.71 27.65 -23.14
N SER A 354 35.55 26.53 -22.43
CA SER A 354 36.53 25.44 -22.34
C SER A 354 36.79 24.70 -23.66
N ALA A 355 36.07 25.02 -24.75
CA ALA A 355 36.39 24.59 -26.12
C ALA A 355 37.14 25.65 -26.94
N GLY A 356 37.63 26.73 -26.30
CA GLY A 356 38.37 27.81 -26.95
C GLY A 356 37.49 28.86 -27.63
N LYS A 357 36.19 28.90 -27.34
CA LYS A 357 35.26 29.92 -27.84
C LYS A 357 35.21 31.15 -26.93
N LYS A 358 35.13 32.34 -27.52
CA LYS A 358 34.71 33.55 -26.80
C LYS A 358 33.20 33.49 -26.57
N VAL A 359 32.78 33.46 -25.31
CA VAL A 359 31.38 33.33 -24.91
C VAL A 359 30.95 34.52 -24.08
N VAL A 360 29.81 35.12 -24.42
CA VAL A 360 29.05 35.96 -23.48
C VAL A 360 27.82 35.21 -23.01
N LEU A 361 27.60 35.17 -21.71
CA LEU A 361 26.36 34.70 -21.09
C LEU A 361 25.52 35.91 -20.64
N MET A 362 24.33 36.05 -21.19
CA MET A 362 23.39 37.15 -20.93
C MET A 362 22.24 36.67 -20.04
N ASP A 363 22.00 37.35 -18.92
CA ASP A 363 20.87 37.08 -18.02
C ASP A 363 19.67 37.96 -18.40
N ALA A 364 18.87 37.47 -19.34
CA ALA A 364 17.64 38.12 -19.80
C ALA A 364 16.39 37.63 -19.04
N ASP A 365 16.53 36.85 -17.97
CA ASP A 365 15.45 36.59 -17.01
C ASP A 365 15.29 37.79 -16.08
N LEU A 366 14.83 38.92 -16.63
CA LEU A 366 14.59 40.18 -15.91
C LEU A 366 13.44 40.07 -14.88
N HIS A 367 12.83 38.90 -14.75
CA HIS A 367 11.83 38.57 -13.74
C HIS A 367 12.45 37.88 -12.51
N ARG A 368 13.40 36.96 -12.71
CA ARG A 368 14.06 36.17 -11.64
C ARG A 368 15.53 35.86 -12.00
N PRO A 369 16.39 36.88 -12.12
CA PRO A 369 17.76 36.70 -12.62
C PRO A 369 18.59 35.82 -11.68
N ALA A 370 19.46 35.02 -12.28
CA ALA A 370 20.14 33.92 -11.59
C ALA A 370 21.66 33.93 -11.77
N GLN A 371 22.17 34.47 -12.87
CA GLN A 371 23.57 34.35 -13.26
C GLN A 371 24.50 35.13 -12.31
N GLN A 372 24.06 36.31 -11.85
CA GLN A 372 24.76 37.08 -10.81
C GLN A 372 25.12 36.22 -9.57
N ARG A 373 24.20 35.36 -9.11
CA ARG A 373 24.41 34.52 -7.92
C ARG A 373 25.18 33.23 -8.25
N LEU A 374 25.03 32.69 -9.46
CA LEU A 374 25.79 31.51 -9.89
C LEU A 374 27.29 31.84 -10.03
N PHE A 375 27.62 32.96 -10.67
CA PHE A 375 29.00 33.40 -10.90
C PHE A 375 29.58 34.32 -9.80
N LYS A 376 28.78 34.65 -8.77
CA LYS A 376 29.15 35.54 -7.64
C LYS A 376 29.58 36.94 -8.11
N LEU A 377 28.80 37.50 -9.04
CA LEU A 377 29.02 38.78 -9.72
C LEU A 377 28.09 39.89 -9.19
N TYR A 378 28.41 41.15 -9.51
CA TYR A 378 27.58 42.30 -9.19
C TYR A 378 26.43 42.48 -10.19
N ASN A 379 25.36 43.15 -9.77
CA ASN A 379 24.15 43.36 -10.58
C ASN A 379 23.61 44.80 -10.51
N HIS A 380 24.50 45.77 -10.27
CA HIS A 380 24.16 47.20 -10.27
C HIS A 380 23.98 47.78 -11.68
N MET A 381 24.66 47.18 -12.67
CA MET A 381 24.47 47.44 -14.09
C MET A 381 24.37 46.12 -14.86
N GLY A 382 23.78 46.15 -16.05
CA GLY A 382 23.57 44.96 -16.88
C GLY A 382 22.62 45.19 -18.05
N VAL A 383 21.89 44.15 -18.48
CA VAL A 383 20.92 44.20 -19.60
C VAL A 383 19.98 45.41 -19.51
N THR A 384 19.30 45.63 -18.39
CA THR A 384 18.39 46.78 -18.21
C THR A 384 19.12 48.12 -18.39
N THR A 385 20.36 48.22 -17.91
CA THR A 385 21.17 49.44 -18.05
C THR A 385 21.55 49.70 -19.52
N ALA A 386 21.95 48.66 -20.26
CA ALA A 386 22.23 48.76 -21.70
C ALA A 386 21.02 49.29 -22.48
N LEU A 387 19.84 48.70 -22.24
CA LEU A 387 18.61 49.04 -22.96
C LEU A 387 18.09 50.44 -22.62
N LEU A 388 18.34 50.95 -21.40
CA LEU A 388 17.90 52.28 -20.98
C LEU A 388 18.88 53.39 -21.36
N ALA A 389 20.19 53.21 -21.16
CA ALA A 389 21.18 54.27 -21.27
C ALA A 389 21.60 54.62 -22.72
N GLY A 390 21.28 53.77 -23.72
CA GLY A 390 21.53 54.03 -25.14
C GLY A 390 22.99 53.79 -25.55
N ASP A 391 23.91 54.61 -25.06
CA ASP A 391 25.35 54.54 -25.33
C ASP A 391 26.16 53.99 -24.15
N ALA A 392 25.60 53.01 -23.43
CA ALA A 392 26.35 52.30 -22.40
C ALA A 392 27.53 51.56 -23.02
N ASN A 393 28.75 51.81 -22.52
CA ASN A 393 29.93 51.09 -22.96
C ASN A 393 29.81 49.61 -22.54
N LEU A 394 29.75 48.72 -23.53
CA LEU A 394 29.56 47.29 -23.34
C LEU A 394 30.68 46.65 -22.50
N ASP A 395 31.92 47.14 -22.63
CA ASP A 395 33.07 46.69 -21.84
C ASP A 395 32.94 46.99 -20.34
N GLN A 396 32.10 47.97 -19.96
CA GLN A 396 31.81 48.31 -18.56
C GLN A 396 30.62 47.53 -17.99
N LEU A 397 29.86 46.83 -18.84
CA LEU A 397 28.72 46.00 -18.45
C LEU A 397 29.06 44.51 -18.41
N LEU A 398 30.03 44.07 -19.23
CA LEU A 398 30.53 42.71 -19.26
C LEU A 398 31.48 42.44 -18.10
N GLN A 399 31.07 41.56 -17.18
CA GLN A 399 31.91 41.12 -16.09
C GLN A 399 32.66 39.85 -16.51
N PRO A 400 34.02 39.84 -16.50
CA PRO A 400 34.78 38.63 -16.76
C PRO A 400 34.59 37.62 -15.63
N THR A 401 34.55 36.34 -15.97
CA THR A 401 34.51 35.25 -14.98
C THR A 401 35.90 34.67 -14.72
N ILE A 402 36.05 33.76 -13.76
CA ILE A 402 37.30 33.01 -13.57
C ILE A 402 37.57 32.00 -14.70
N VAL A 403 36.61 31.77 -15.61
CA VAL A 403 36.75 30.87 -16.75
C VAL A 403 37.26 31.66 -17.95
N PRO A 404 38.47 31.37 -18.48
CA PRO A 404 39.02 32.07 -19.63
C PRO A 404 38.09 32.01 -20.85
N GLY A 405 37.86 33.15 -21.48
CA GLY A 405 36.96 33.27 -22.63
C GLY A 405 35.47 33.42 -22.30
N LEU A 406 35.06 33.37 -21.02
CA LEU A 406 33.67 33.58 -20.59
C LEU A 406 33.49 34.91 -19.84
N SER A 407 32.65 35.78 -20.39
CA SER A 407 32.13 36.99 -19.73
C SER A 407 30.62 36.89 -19.51
N VAL A 408 30.09 37.60 -18.51
CA VAL A 408 28.66 37.61 -18.17
C VAL A 408 28.11 39.03 -18.24
N LEU A 409 27.01 39.19 -18.98
CA LEU A 409 26.14 40.36 -18.90
C LEU A 409 24.99 40.00 -17.95
N THR A 410 25.07 40.44 -16.70
CA THR A 410 24.01 40.23 -15.71
C THR A 410 22.77 41.08 -16.05
N SER A 411 21.63 40.83 -15.41
CA SER A 411 20.37 41.54 -15.73
C SER A 411 20.45 43.05 -15.47
N GLY A 412 21.28 43.48 -14.52
CA GLY A 412 21.18 44.81 -13.91
C GLY A 412 19.93 44.95 -13.04
N PRO A 413 19.51 46.19 -12.74
CA PRO A 413 18.28 46.47 -11.99
C PRO A 413 17.03 45.88 -12.67
N LEU A 414 16.05 45.44 -11.87
CA LEU A 414 14.80 44.91 -12.40
C LEU A 414 13.93 46.06 -12.94
N PRO A 415 13.51 46.05 -14.22
CA PRO A 415 12.63 47.07 -14.78
C PRO A 415 11.16 46.80 -14.41
N PRO A 416 10.28 47.82 -14.47
CA PRO A 416 8.85 47.61 -14.25
C PRO A 416 8.20 46.76 -15.36
N ASN A 417 8.62 46.94 -16.61
CA ASN A 417 8.07 46.28 -17.80
C ASN A 417 9.16 45.51 -18.57
N PRO A 418 9.54 44.28 -18.17
CA PRO A 418 10.53 43.47 -18.88
C PRO A 418 10.26 43.27 -20.38
N ALA A 419 9.08 42.75 -20.73
CA ALA A 419 8.74 42.35 -22.09
C ALA A 419 8.84 43.51 -23.11
N GLU A 420 8.48 44.73 -22.70
CA GLU A 420 8.58 45.92 -23.56
C GLU A 420 10.04 46.23 -23.91
N LEU A 421 10.96 46.16 -22.95
CA LEU A 421 12.38 46.42 -23.15
C LEU A 421 13.03 45.35 -24.05
N LEU A 422 12.70 44.07 -23.83
CA LEU A 422 13.20 42.94 -24.62
C LEU A 422 12.71 42.97 -26.08
N GLY A 423 11.60 43.67 -26.37
CA GLY A 423 11.08 43.89 -27.73
C GLY A 423 11.57 45.16 -28.43
N THR A 424 12.45 45.95 -27.81
CA THR A 424 12.95 47.20 -28.41
C THR A 424 14.00 46.96 -29.50
N ARG A 425 14.14 47.92 -30.43
CA ARG A 425 15.28 47.96 -31.37
C ARG A 425 16.64 47.91 -30.65
N ARG A 426 16.74 48.55 -29.49
CA ARG A 426 17.93 48.53 -28.62
C ARG A 426 18.33 47.13 -28.16
N MET A 427 17.41 46.16 -28.11
CA MET A 427 17.78 44.76 -27.87
C MET A 427 18.51 44.17 -29.09
N ASN A 428 17.98 44.34 -30.30
CA ASN A 428 18.69 43.94 -31.52
C ASN A 428 20.07 44.63 -31.63
N ASP A 429 20.14 45.93 -31.34
CA ASP A 429 21.40 46.69 -31.35
C ASP A 429 22.42 46.15 -30.32
N LEU A 430 21.96 45.72 -29.15
CA LEU A 430 22.78 45.10 -28.11
C LEU A 430 23.23 43.68 -28.51
N LEU A 431 22.34 42.86 -29.07
CA LEU A 431 22.65 41.52 -29.55
C LEU A 431 23.67 41.55 -30.70
N ALA A 432 23.53 42.50 -31.64
CA ALA A 432 24.50 42.73 -32.70
C ALA A 432 25.90 43.09 -32.16
N LYS A 433 25.99 44.07 -31.25
CA LYS A 433 27.26 44.43 -30.58
C LYS A 433 27.88 43.25 -29.82
N LEU A 434 27.07 42.37 -29.24
CA LEU A 434 27.54 41.14 -28.59
C LEU A 434 28.06 40.09 -29.60
N GLN A 435 27.47 39.98 -30.79
CA GLN A 435 27.95 39.10 -31.89
C GLN A 435 29.25 39.57 -32.56
N GLU A 436 29.66 40.83 -32.36
CA GLU A 436 30.94 41.36 -32.87
C GLU A 436 32.14 40.93 -32.02
N ILE A 437 31.94 40.79 -30.70
CA ILE A 437 33.00 40.51 -29.72
C ILE A 437 33.10 39.04 -29.29
N ALA A 438 32.02 38.26 -29.45
CA ALA A 438 31.92 36.86 -29.05
C ALA A 438 31.70 35.92 -30.24
N ASP A 439 32.23 34.69 -30.16
CA ASP A 439 31.89 33.63 -31.10
C ASP A 439 30.43 33.17 -30.95
N ILE A 440 29.93 33.19 -29.70
CA ILE A 440 28.57 32.81 -29.34
C ILE A 440 28.11 33.57 -28.09
N VAL A 441 26.88 34.07 -28.14
CA VAL A 441 26.13 34.66 -27.03
C VAL A 441 25.09 33.63 -26.59
N VAL A 442 25.14 33.26 -25.31
CA VAL A 442 24.17 32.37 -24.67
C VAL A 442 23.23 33.22 -23.83
N ILE A 443 21.93 33.13 -24.06
CA ILE A 443 20.92 33.99 -23.43
C ILE A 443 20.05 33.13 -22.51
N ASP A 444 20.17 33.32 -21.20
CA ASP A 444 19.23 32.76 -20.23
C ASP A 444 17.96 33.61 -20.21
N SER A 445 16.81 32.96 -20.37
CA SER A 445 15.51 33.63 -20.55
C SER A 445 14.44 32.94 -19.69
N PRO A 446 13.36 33.62 -19.28
CA PRO A 446 12.37 33.04 -18.37
C PRO A 446 11.58 31.87 -19.01
N PRO A 447 10.83 31.07 -18.23
CA PRO A 447 10.11 29.93 -18.76
C PRO A 447 8.82 30.33 -19.50
N LEU A 448 8.56 29.67 -20.63
CA LEU A 448 7.51 30.02 -21.59
C LEU A 448 6.07 29.93 -21.04
N THR A 449 5.83 29.15 -19.98
CA THR A 449 4.50 29.10 -19.33
C THR A 449 4.27 30.22 -18.31
N ALA A 450 5.27 31.05 -18.00
CA ALA A 450 5.15 32.12 -17.01
C ALA A 450 5.00 33.51 -17.65
N VAL A 451 5.78 33.82 -18.69
CA VAL A 451 5.85 35.15 -19.34
C VAL A 451 6.21 35.01 -20.82
N VAL A 452 5.91 36.05 -21.61
CA VAL A 452 6.08 36.08 -23.08
C VAL A 452 7.49 36.46 -23.55
N ASP A 453 8.34 36.97 -22.65
CA ASP A 453 9.71 37.42 -22.88
C ASP A 453 10.51 36.50 -23.83
N SER A 454 10.42 35.18 -23.63
CA SER A 454 11.20 34.18 -24.38
C SER A 454 10.63 33.89 -25.77
N LEU A 455 9.37 34.27 -26.06
CA LEU A 455 8.82 34.30 -27.42
C LEU A 455 9.35 35.55 -28.16
N ILE A 456 9.41 36.69 -27.46
CA ILE A 456 9.94 37.96 -28.00
C ILE A 456 11.43 37.84 -28.34
N LEU A 457 12.23 37.30 -27.42
CA LEU A 457 13.64 36.99 -27.64
C LEU A 457 13.84 35.88 -28.69
N GLY A 458 12.93 34.91 -28.77
CA GLY A 458 12.98 33.82 -29.74
C GLY A 458 13.06 34.29 -31.19
N THR A 459 12.41 35.42 -31.51
CA THR A 459 12.45 36.03 -32.87
C THR A 459 13.74 36.80 -33.19
N GLN A 460 14.65 36.93 -32.22
CA GLN A 460 15.88 37.74 -32.31
C GLN A 460 17.15 36.87 -32.25
N VAL A 461 17.05 35.54 -32.40
CA VAL A 461 18.16 34.59 -32.21
C VAL A 461 18.26 33.53 -33.32
N ASP A 462 19.45 32.96 -33.52
CA ASP A 462 19.73 31.93 -34.53
C ASP A 462 19.13 30.56 -34.17
N GLY A 463 18.85 30.33 -32.87
CA GLY A 463 18.08 29.19 -32.42
C GLY A 463 17.91 29.06 -30.90
N ILE A 464 17.04 28.12 -30.53
CA ILE A 464 16.55 27.93 -29.15
C ILE A 464 16.86 26.51 -28.66
N LEU A 465 17.31 26.40 -27.42
CA LEU A 465 17.51 25.14 -26.69
C LEU A 465 16.50 25.02 -25.55
N LEU A 466 15.62 24.02 -25.63
CA LEU A 466 14.54 23.82 -24.67
C LEU A 466 14.96 22.91 -23.51
N VAL A 467 15.02 23.44 -22.28
CA VAL A 467 15.32 22.63 -21.09
C VAL A 467 14.02 22.04 -20.53
N VAL A 468 13.99 20.71 -20.39
CA VAL A 468 12.86 19.92 -19.87
C VAL A 468 13.36 19.12 -18.68
N ARG A 469 12.66 19.15 -17.55
CA ARG A 469 13.11 18.50 -16.31
C ARG A 469 12.40 17.17 -16.05
N ALA A 470 13.19 16.13 -15.86
CA ALA A 470 12.73 14.79 -15.52
C ALA A 470 11.88 14.79 -14.24
N GLN A 471 10.79 14.00 -14.26
CA GLN A 471 9.84 13.78 -13.16
C GLN A 471 9.22 15.08 -12.60
N LYS A 472 9.23 16.16 -13.39
CA LYS A 472 8.67 17.48 -13.01
C LYS A 472 7.93 18.15 -14.17
N THR A 473 8.59 18.37 -15.30
CA THR A 473 7.97 19.08 -16.43
C THR A 473 6.87 18.21 -17.02
N ARG A 474 5.67 18.77 -17.18
CA ARG A 474 4.51 18.08 -17.75
C ARG A 474 4.60 18.01 -19.28
N ARG A 475 4.18 16.86 -19.84
CA ARG A 475 4.13 16.60 -21.29
C ARG A 475 3.25 17.61 -22.04
N ASP A 476 2.10 17.97 -21.47
CA ASP A 476 1.16 18.92 -22.09
C ASP A 476 1.66 20.38 -22.05
N LEU A 477 2.39 20.76 -21.00
CA LEU A 477 2.98 22.10 -20.89
C LEU A 477 4.22 22.26 -21.79
N ALA A 478 5.09 21.25 -21.87
CA ALA A 478 6.24 21.29 -22.78
C ALA A 478 5.82 21.28 -24.26
N LYS A 479 4.78 20.52 -24.62
CA LYS A 479 4.23 20.55 -25.98
C LYS A 479 3.68 21.94 -26.32
N ARG A 480 2.85 22.55 -25.45
CA ARG A 480 2.36 23.93 -25.63
C ARG A 480 3.49 24.96 -25.75
N ALA A 481 4.55 24.83 -24.95
CA ALA A 481 5.71 25.71 -25.03
C ALA A 481 6.42 25.59 -26.39
N LEU A 482 6.62 24.37 -26.89
CA LEU A 482 7.19 24.12 -28.21
C LEU A 482 6.27 24.58 -29.36
N ASP A 483 4.97 24.35 -29.25
CA ASP A 483 3.98 24.79 -30.24
C ASP A 483 3.96 26.33 -30.33
N ALA A 484 4.10 27.04 -29.21
CA ALA A 484 4.22 28.50 -29.18
C ALA A 484 5.53 28.99 -29.84
N LEU A 485 6.68 28.34 -29.59
CA LEU A 485 7.94 28.64 -30.29
C LEU A 485 7.83 28.42 -31.81
N ARG A 486 7.14 27.35 -32.22
CA ARG A 486 6.87 27.03 -33.64
C ARG A 486 5.92 28.06 -34.29
N GLN A 487 4.94 28.59 -33.56
CA GLN A 487 4.02 29.63 -34.05
C GLN A 487 4.73 30.95 -34.39
N VAL A 488 5.72 31.37 -33.59
CA VAL A 488 6.58 32.54 -33.90
C VAL A 488 7.74 32.20 -34.87
N GLN A 489 7.64 31.07 -35.59
CA GLN A 489 8.59 30.60 -36.62
C GLN A 489 10.04 30.43 -36.15
N THR A 490 10.27 30.21 -34.85
CA THR A 490 11.63 30.15 -34.27
C THR A 490 12.28 28.77 -34.41
N ARG A 491 13.61 28.74 -34.64
CA ARG A 491 14.38 27.51 -34.83
C ARG A 491 14.70 26.85 -33.48
N VAL A 492 13.87 25.90 -33.05
CA VAL A 492 14.22 25.03 -31.91
C VAL A 492 15.26 24.00 -32.37
N ILE A 493 16.50 24.14 -31.88
CA ILE A 493 17.65 23.30 -32.24
C ILE A 493 17.49 21.90 -31.63
N GLY A 494 16.92 21.84 -30.43
CA GLY A 494 16.70 20.62 -29.69
C GLY A 494 16.33 20.87 -28.23
N ALA A 495 16.42 19.81 -27.42
CA ALA A 495 16.13 19.84 -26.00
C ALA A 495 17.29 19.28 -25.16
N VAL A 496 17.33 19.69 -23.88
CA VAL A 496 18.17 19.06 -22.83
C VAL A 496 17.23 18.45 -21.79
N PHE A 497 17.39 17.16 -21.52
CA PHE A 497 16.64 16.48 -20.46
C PHE A 497 17.41 16.58 -19.14
N ASN A 498 16.97 17.46 -18.24
CA ASN A 498 17.69 17.83 -17.04
C ASN A 498 17.16 17.12 -15.78
N GLY A 499 18.03 16.86 -14.81
CA GLY A 499 17.66 16.28 -13.52
C GLY A 499 17.32 14.80 -13.58
N VAL A 500 17.88 14.05 -14.53
CA VAL A 500 17.59 12.62 -14.72
C VAL A 500 18.25 11.77 -13.61
N PRO A 501 17.52 10.86 -12.94
CA PRO A 501 18.11 9.92 -11.98
C PRO A 501 19.26 9.09 -12.58
N THR A 502 20.37 8.96 -11.84
CA THR A 502 21.61 8.30 -12.31
C THR A 502 21.38 6.91 -12.94
N PRO A 503 20.58 5.99 -12.37
CA PRO A 503 20.37 4.67 -12.97
C PRO A 503 19.75 4.70 -14.37
N GLN A 504 18.96 5.74 -14.69
CA GLN A 504 18.37 5.93 -16.02
C GLN A 504 19.40 6.48 -17.02
N ILE A 505 20.36 7.29 -16.56
CA ILE A 505 21.50 7.71 -17.39
C ILE A 505 22.41 6.53 -17.67
N ASP A 506 22.71 5.69 -16.69
CA ASP A 506 23.54 4.51 -16.91
C ASP A 506 22.90 3.52 -17.89
N PHE A 507 21.57 3.45 -17.95
CA PHE A 507 20.84 2.71 -18.99
C PHE A 507 20.96 3.38 -20.36
N TYR A 508 20.66 4.68 -20.47
CA TYR A 508 20.74 5.43 -21.74
C TYR A 508 22.16 5.42 -22.33
N ASN A 509 23.18 5.64 -21.49
CA ASN A 509 24.59 5.58 -21.88
C ASN A 509 25.04 4.17 -22.28
N ARG A 510 24.47 3.10 -21.70
CA ARG A 510 24.71 1.72 -22.19
C ARG A 510 23.99 1.43 -23.52
N LYS A 511 22.79 1.99 -23.73
CA LYS A 511 21.99 1.82 -24.96
C LYS A 511 22.57 2.57 -26.16
N TYR A 512 23.13 3.77 -25.96
CA TYR A 512 23.62 4.64 -27.04
C TYR A 512 25.13 4.92 -27.05
N GLY A 513 25.85 4.64 -25.96
CA GLY A 513 27.30 4.90 -25.83
C GLY A 513 28.21 4.02 -26.71
N TYR A 514 27.65 3.05 -27.44
CA TYR A 514 28.40 2.15 -28.33
C TYR A 514 29.20 2.91 -29.42
N TYR A 515 28.75 4.12 -29.80
CA TYR A 515 29.47 4.99 -30.74
C TYR A 515 30.74 5.64 -30.16
N GLN A 516 30.86 5.76 -28.84
CA GLN A 516 31.98 6.48 -28.21
C GLN A 516 33.30 5.68 -28.26
N THR A 517 33.23 4.35 -28.07
CA THR A 517 34.41 3.47 -28.04
C THR A 517 35.13 3.41 -29.39
N ALA A 518 34.38 3.44 -30.50
CA ALA A 518 34.92 3.30 -31.85
C ALA A 518 35.86 4.43 -32.28
N TYR A 519 35.61 5.67 -31.82
CA TYR A 519 36.43 6.83 -32.17
C TYR A 519 37.55 7.09 -31.15
N GLY A 520 37.33 6.79 -29.86
CA GLY A 520 38.33 7.01 -28.81
C GLY A 520 39.61 6.16 -28.95
N GLN A 521 39.55 4.99 -29.59
CA GLN A 521 40.72 4.11 -29.75
C GLN A 521 41.66 4.53 -30.88
N ARG A 522 41.14 5.03 -32.02
CA ARG A 522 41.98 5.48 -33.15
C ARG A 522 42.89 6.66 -32.80
N ALA A 523 42.41 7.58 -31.95
CA ALA A 523 43.22 8.70 -31.47
C ALA A 523 44.35 8.29 -30.49
N ARG A 524 44.30 7.08 -29.90
CA ARG A 524 45.28 6.61 -28.90
C ARG A 524 46.34 5.64 -29.46
N GLN A 525 46.11 5.02 -30.62
CA GLN A 525 47.11 4.17 -31.28
C GLN A 525 48.14 4.95 -32.09
N GLY A 526 47.94 6.26 -32.33
CA GLY A 526 48.84 7.09 -33.13
C GLY A 526 50.12 7.59 -32.43
N THR A 527 50.23 7.48 -31.10
CA THR A 527 51.27 8.15 -30.30
C THR A 527 52.12 7.25 -29.42
N THR A 528 51.96 5.92 -29.50
CA THR A 528 52.70 4.97 -28.63
C THR A 528 53.51 3.92 -29.40
N ASN A 529 54.29 4.32 -30.41
CA ASN A 529 55.44 3.52 -30.82
C ASN A 529 56.53 4.31 -31.61
N ARG A 530 57.50 4.93 -30.91
CA ARG A 530 58.74 5.40 -31.56
C ARG A 530 59.95 5.58 -30.62
N ARG A 531 60.56 4.48 -30.16
CA ARG A 531 62.00 4.42 -29.78
C ARG A 531 62.48 2.98 -29.57
N ALA A 532 63.26 2.47 -30.53
CA ALA A 532 64.37 1.48 -30.43
C ALA A 532 64.38 0.49 -31.62
N GLY A 533 65.57 0.25 -32.19
CA GLY A 533 65.86 -0.95 -33.00
C GLY A 533 65.68 -0.85 -34.53
N ALA A 534 66.81 -0.61 -35.22
CA ALA A 534 67.20 -1.09 -36.56
C ALA A 534 66.21 -1.10 -37.76
N GLY A 535 66.69 -0.62 -38.91
CA GLY A 535 66.20 -1.00 -40.24
C GLY A 535 65.46 0.10 -41.02
N MET A 536 66.20 0.87 -41.82
CA MET A 536 65.69 1.47 -43.06
C MET A 536 66.35 0.76 -44.25
N PRO A 537 65.66 0.73 -45.39
CA PRO A 537 66.22 1.33 -46.60
C PRO A 537 65.46 2.59 -47.01
N ASP A 538 66.09 3.40 -47.86
CA ASP A 538 65.58 4.69 -48.33
C ASP A 538 64.34 4.58 -49.23
N VAL A 539 63.49 5.62 -49.21
CA VAL A 539 63.26 6.45 -50.42
C VAL A 539 63.12 7.93 -50.01
N ILE A 540 63.93 8.74 -50.69
CA ILE A 540 63.95 10.21 -50.82
C ILE A 540 62.56 10.86 -50.87
N LEU A 541 62.37 11.95 -50.12
CA LEU A 541 61.68 13.16 -50.64
C LEU A 541 62.26 14.42 -49.96
N SER A 542 62.17 15.55 -50.66
CA SER A 542 63.04 16.71 -50.47
C SER A 542 62.36 17.95 -49.88
N ALA A 543 63.18 18.98 -49.62
CA ALA A 543 62.86 20.35 -49.24
C ALA A 543 62.46 20.61 -47.77
N ASP A 544 62.79 21.76 -47.16
CA ASP A 544 63.96 22.68 -47.27
C ASP A 544 63.82 23.72 -46.13
N TYR A 545 64.90 24.46 -45.85
CA TYR A 545 64.97 25.64 -44.95
C TYR A 545 64.75 25.42 -43.43
N ASP A 546 65.83 25.59 -42.66
CA ASP A 546 66.16 26.83 -41.92
C ASP A 546 65.05 27.55 -41.11
N LEU A 547 65.34 28.13 -39.93
CA LEU A 547 66.57 28.21 -39.14
C LEU A 547 66.26 28.67 -37.69
N VAL A 548 67.33 28.87 -36.91
CA VAL A 548 67.47 29.64 -35.66
C VAL A 548 67.48 28.82 -34.37
N ASP A 549 68.55 29.09 -33.62
CA ASP A 549 69.03 28.47 -32.38
C ASP A 549 68.56 29.24 -31.12
N ARG A 550 68.91 28.68 -29.94
CA ARG A 550 69.04 29.28 -28.59
C ARG A 550 67.95 28.96 -27.55
N SER A 551 68.28 28.83 -26.26
CA SER A 551 69.51 28.36 -25.55
C SER A 551 69.26 28.44 -24.03
N ALA A 552 69.92 27.59 -23.23
CA ALA A 552 69.88 27.56 -21.74
C ALA A 552 68.49 27.21 -21.14
N ALA A 553 68.34 26.39 -20.08
CA ALA A 553 69.03 26.28 -18.78
C ALA A 553 68.64 27.43 -17.80
N SER A 554 68.51 27.20 -16.49
CA SER A 554 68.97 26.06 -15.67
C SER A 554 67.98 25.60 -14.59
N ALA A 555 68.29 24.44 -13.99
CA ALA A 555 67.64 23.90 -12.80
C ALA A 555 67.79 24.79 -11.54
N GLY A 556 66.96 24.53 -10.51
CA GLY A 556 66.98 25.21 -9.22
C GLY A 556 66.07 24.55 -8.18
N THR A 557 66.47 23.39 -7.64
CA THR A 557 65.78 22.70 -6.54
C THR A 557 66.03 23.38 -5.19
N GLY A 558 65.00 23.50 -4.34
CA GLY A 558 65.12 24.06 -2.99
C GLY A 558 63.92 23.69 -2.11
N ASP A 559 64.01 22.54 -1.44
CA ASP A 559 63.05 22.07 -0.43
C ASP A 559 63.54 22.49 0.97
N TRP A 560 62.66 22.92 1.90
CA TRP A 560 62.90 22.98 3.36
C TRP A 560 61.60 23.24 4.17
N VAL A 561 61.02 22.15 4.70
CA VAL A 561 60.48 21.95 6.07
C VAL A 561 59.53 22.99 6.72
N ALA A 562 58.43 22.47 7.28
CA ALA A 562 57.42 23.21 8.03
C ALA A 562 57.74 23.46 9.52
N SER A 563 57.00 24.39 10.14
CA SER A 563 56.90 24.54 11.60
C SER A 563 55.42 24.59 12.05
N LYS A 564 55.13 24.02 13.23
CA LYS A 564 53.83 24.09 13.90
C LYS A 564 53.92 25.06 15.08
N VAL A 565 52.89 25.90 15.30
CA VAL A 565 52.77 26.70 16.53
C VAL A 565 51.32 26.69 17.03
N THR A 566 51.15 26.23 18.27
CA THR A 566 50.02 26.33 19.22
C THR A 566 50.48 25.56 20.49
N PRO A 567 49.94 25.79 21.70
CA PRO A 567 48.69 26.48 22.04
C PRO A 567 48.88 27.64 23.06
N GLU A 568 47.79 28.26 23.52
CA GLU A 568 47.54 28.45 24.96
C GLU A 568 46.07 28.81 25.27
N GLN A 569 45.64 28.55 26.51
CA GLN A 569 44.40 29.05 27.12
C GLN A 569 44.76 29.94 28.32
N PRO A 570 43.79 30.68 28.88
CA PRO A 570 43.54 30.49 30.31
C PRO A 570 42.05 30.31 30.66
N ALA A 571 41.79 29.89 31.90
CA ALA A 571 40.45 29.72 32.49
C ALA A 571 40.23 30.69 33.67
N GLY A 572 38.99 30.89 34.13
CA GLY A 572 38.71 31.73 35.30
C GLY A 572 37.24 31.88 35.73
N ASN A 573 36.80 31.00 36.63
CA ASN A 573 35.83 31.14 37.74
C ASN A 573 34.68 32.19 37.72
N GLY A 574 33.50 31.77 38.22
CA GLY A 574 32.47 32.68 38.77
C GLY A 574 31.09 32.05 39.00
N THR A 575 30.73 31.74 40.25
CA THR A 575 29.39 31.24 40.67
C THR A 575 28.87 32.07 41.88
N PRO A 576 27.71 31.78 42.48
CA PRO A 576 26.35 32.03 41.99
C PRO A 576 25.56 32.96 42.95
N SER A 577 24.26 33.19 42.71
CA SER A 577 23.36 33.84 43.70
C SER A 577 21.93 33.28 43.74
N THR A 578 21.41 33.15 44.95
CA THR A 578 19.99 32.94 45.33
C THR A 578 19.25 34.30 45.33
N GLY A 579 17.91 34.42 45.39
CA GLY A 579 16.79 33.47 45.49
C GLY A 579 15.50 34.20 45.96
N VAL A 580 14.55 33.48 46.59
CA VAL A 580 13.50 33.97 47.54
C VAL A 580 12.13 34.48 46.98
N GLU A 581 11.04 33.89 47.53
CA GLU A 581 9.60 34.29 47.76
C GLU A 581 8.80 35.10 46.69
N THR A 582 7.56 34.78 46.26
CA THR A 582 6.26 34.26 46.83
C THR A 582 5.26 35.40 47.26
N PRO A 583 3.99 35.17 47.70
CA PRO A 583 2.82 35.47 46.84
C PRO A 583 1.61 36.22 47.49
N ASP A 584 0.57 36.53 46.70
CA ASP A 584 -0.82 36.87 47.11
C ASP A 584 -1.80 36.43 45.99
N LYS A 585 -3.05 35.92 46.19
CA LYS A 585 -4.28 36.40 46.90
C LYS A 585 -4.98 37.58 46.19
N GLU A 586 -6.31 37.76 46.13
CA GLU A 586 -7.55 36.99 46.47
C GLU A 586 -8.75 37.70 45.73
N THR A 587 -10.07 37.41 45.78
CA THR A 587 -10.98 36.50 46.52
C THR A 587 -12.27 36.20 45.68
N GLY A 588 -13.07 35.18 46.05
CA GLY A 588 -14.53 35.11 45.80
C GLY A 588 -15.05 34.27 44.61
N SER A 589 -16.29 33.75 44.58
CA SER A 589 -17.30 33.53 45.65
C SER A 589 -18.49 32.68 45.10
N HIS A 590 -19.08 31.82 45.94
CA HIS A 590 -20.27 30.97 45.68
C HIS A 590 -21.61 31.78 45.57
N PRO A 591 -22.80 31.24 45.18
CA PRO A 591 -23.23 29.82 45.32
C PRO A 591 -24.18 29.15 44.27
N ASN A 592 -24.08 27.81 44.26
CA ASN A 592 -25.16 26.78 44.27
C ASN A 592 -26.45 26.91 43.40
N ALA A 593 -26.71 25.89 42.56
CA ALA A 593 -28.05 25.48 42.12
C ALA A 593 -28.09 23.96 41.79
N ASN A 594 -29.19 23.27 42.16
CA ASN A 594 -29.37 21.83 41.90
C ASN A 594 -29.82 21.54 40.46
N GLY A 595 -29.31 20.46 39.85
CA GLY A 595 -29.74 19.96 38.53
C GLY A 595 -29.88 18.44 38.51
N VAL A 596 -31.10 17.92 38.29
CA VAL A 596 -31.40 16.49 38.33
C VAL A 596 -30.99 15.78 37.03
N VAL A 597 -30.17 14.74 37.13
CA VAL A 597 -29.78 13.89 35.99
C VAL A 597 -30.92 12.94 35.63
N ARG A 598 -31.39 12.99 34.38
CA ARG A 598 -32.27 11.96 33.78
C ARG A 598 -31.48 11.11 32.78
N PRO A 599 -31.47 9.77 32.86
CA PRO A 599 -30.90 8.93 31.82
C PRO A 599 -31.82 8.89 30.58
N LEU A 600 -31.21 8.90 29.39
CA LEU A 600 -31.90 8.83 28.10
C LEU A 600 -32.14 7.36 27.69
N ILE A 601 -33.40 6.93 27.71
CA ILE A 601 -33.80 5.61 27.17
C ILE A 601 -33.74 5.65 25.64
N ARG A 602 -32.70 5.06 25.05
CA ARG A 602 -32.63 4.80 23.60
C ARG A 602 -33.41 3.53 23.26
N ARG A 603 -34.43 3.65 22.39
CA ARG A 603 -35.10 2.50 21.77
C ARG A 603 -34.09 1.74 20.88
N ARG A 604 -33.90 0.43 21.10
CA ARG A 604 -33.27 -0.47 20.11
C ARG A 604 -34.27 -0.66 18.95
N THR A 605 -33.90 -0.26 17.73
CA THR A 605 -34.60 -0.64 16.51
C THR A 605 -34.08 -1.99 16.03
N GLY A 606 -34.95 -3.01 15.99
CA GLY A 606 -34.58 -4.33 15.46
C GLY A 606 -34.44 -4.32 13.93
N PHE A 607 -33.45 -5.05 13.42
CA PHE A 607 -33.38 -5.47 12.02
C PHE A 607 -33.18 -7.00 11.99
N PRO A 608 -33.83 -7.72 11.06
CA PRO A 608 -33.72 -9.18 10.98
C PRO A 608 -32.45 -9.60 10.25
N TYR A 609 -31.81 -10.66 10.74
CA TYR A 609 -30.88 -11.45 9.93
C TYR A 609 -31.64 -12.48 9.08
N LYS A 610 -31.00 -12.90 7.99
CA LYS A 610 -31.36 -14.03 7.13
C LYS A 610 -30.20 -15.04 7.13
#